data_AF-A0A6B3R3Z6-F1
#
_entry.id   AF-A0A6B3R3Z6-F1
#
_cell.length_a   1.000
_cell.length_b   1.000
_cell.length_c   1.000
_cell.angle_alpha   90.00
_cell.angle_beta   90.00
_cell.angle_gamma   90.00
#
_symmetry.space_group_name_H-M   'P 1'
#
loop_
_entity.id
_entity.type
_entity.pdbx_description
1 polymer ?
#
loop_
_entity_poly.entity_id
_entity_poly.type
_entity_poly.pdbx_seq_one_letter_code
_entity_poly.pdbx_strand_id
1 'polypeptide(L)'
;MKAKEQFNEITIKVARGMILIFAIKLFLILVVFTFQACSADDTLKSDIYNTDFNNALVISKANLNDVKILNANRDFSKLDDDNKAIYLLKNPEQDMNDKSFLNAIDNLESLVRETSYHNLELSETFSLKDDAVVVGSFIIQEQPIKDALKPAIEEARRYLYVKGFSDQAINQMISDDGGTEEDLVTFVMALNEIENIHNRNAFSFNNYSSLFFNTACAQELTLAEVGTCAAIAIGADILWALGGSSASSWTLPAMKKAFGAVAKRMLGPIGVAIAVVSFGICAFNESQD
;
A
#
# COMPACT_ATOMS: atom_id res chain seq x y z
N MET A 1 -23.32 -68.07 -30.08
CA MET A 1 -23.64 -66.86 -30.87
C MET A 1 -24.25 -65.74 -30.03
N LYS A 2 -25.22 -66.02 -29.13
CA LYS A 2 -25.88 -65.01 -28.25
C LYS A 2 -24.97 -64.20 -27.30
N ALA A 3 -23.85 -64.76 -26.84
CA ALA A 3 -22.93 -64.05 -25.94
C ALA A 3 -22.15 -62.90 -26.63
N LYS A 4 -22.00 -62.96 -27.96
CA LYS A 4 -21.23 -61.95 -28.74
C LYS A 4 -22.06 -60.69 -29.02
N GLU A 5 -23.38 -60.82 -29.10
CA GLU A 5 -24.31 -59.70 -29.27
C GLU A 5 -24.50 -58.90 -27.97
N GLN A 6 -24.59 -59.58 -26.81
CA GLN A 6 -24.69 -58.90 -25.51
C GLN A 6 -23.43 -58.11 -25.16
N PHE A 7 -22.25 -58.61 -25.51
CA PHE A 7 -21.00 -57.86 -25.29
C PHE A 7 -20.98 -56.55 -26.09
N ASN A 8 -21.40 -56.58 -27.36
CA ASN A 8 -21.36 -55.39 -28.22
C ASN A 8 -22.30 -54.27 -27.73
N GLU A 9 -23.45 -54.63 -27.18
CA GLU A 9 -24.43 -53.68 -26.62
C GLU A 9 -23.90 -52.97 -25.38
N ILE A 10 -23.16 -53.69 -24.53
CA ILE A 10 -22.53 -53.13 -23.32
C ILE A 10 -21.37 -52.22 -23.70
N THR A 11 -20.51 -52.61 -24.64
CA THR A 11 -19.37 -51.78 -25.07
C THR A 11 -19.81 -50.46 -25.68
N ILE A 12 -20.90 -50.45 -26.47
CA ILE A 12 -21.46 -49.23 -27.07
C ILE A 12 -22.04 -48.29 -26.00
N LYS A 13 -22.70 -48.83 -24.96
CA LYS A 13 -23.23 -48.03 -23.84
C LYS A 13 -22.09 -47.40 -23.04
N VAL A 14 -21.00 -48.14 -22.77
CA VAL A 14 -19.81 -47.62 -22.09
C VAL A 14 -19.09 -46.55 -22.92
N ALA A 15 -18.94 -46.76 -24.24
CA ALA A 15 -18.30 -45.80 -25.13
C ALA A 15 -19.06 -44.47 -25.20
N ARG A 16 -20.40 -44.50 -25.26
CA ARG A 16 -21.23 -43.28 -25.23
C ARG A 16 -21.08 -42.52 -23.91
N GLY A 17 -21.01 -43.22 -22.78
CA GLY A 17 -20.76 -42.62 -21.47
C GLY A 17 -19.39 -41.93 -21.38
N MET A 18 -18.33 -42.58 -21.89
CA MET A 18 -16.98 -42.01 -21.88
C MET A 18 -16.83 -40.78 -22.78
N ILE A 19 -17.49 -40.77 -23.96
CA ILE A 19 -17.49 -39.60 -24.86
C ILE A 19 -18.16 -38.40 -24.18
N LEU A 20 -19.27 -38.61 -23.46
CA LEU A 20 -19.98 -37.53 -22.77
C LEU A 20 -19.14 -36.93 -21.64
N ILE A 21 -18.46 -37.77 -20.86
CA ILE A 21 -17.55 -37.31 -19.78
C ILE A 21 -16.35 -36.55 -20.36
N PHE A 22 -15.80 -37.03 -21.48
CA PHE A 22 -14.70 -36.35 -22.16
C PHE A 22 -15.13 -34.99 -22.72
N ALA A 23 -16.33 -34.90 -23.32
CA ALA A 23 -16.89 -33.65 -23.83
C ALA A 23 -17.14 -32.62 -22.72
N ILE A 24 -17.66 -33.04 -21.56
CA ILE A 24 -17.87 -32.16 -20.40
C ILE A 24 -16.53 -31.64 -19.86
N LYS A 25 -15.51 -32.51 -19.75
CA LYS A 25 -14.17 -32.09 -19.31
C LYS A 25 -13.50 -31.15 -20.30
N LEU A 26 -13.62 -31.41 -21.61
CA LEU A 26 -13.10 -30.53 -22.65
C LEU A 26 -13.78 -29.17 -22.64
N PHE A 27 -15.11 -29.13 -22.41
CA PHE A 27 -15.87 -27.89 -22.29
C PHE A 27 -15.43 -27.09 -21.05
N LEU A 28 -15.25 -27.74 -19.90
CA LEU A 28 -14.72 -27.08 -18.70
C LEU A 28 -13.32 -26.50 -18.92
N ILE A 29 -12.46 -27.23 -19.63
CA ILE A 29 -11.11 -26.78 -19.99
C ILE A 29 -11.17 -25.57 -20.94
N LEU A 30 -12.03 -25.60 -21.97
CA LEU A 30 -12.25 -24.48 -22.89
C LEU A 30 -12.77 -23.24 -22.16
N VAL A 31 -13.69 -23.40 -21.22
CA VAL A 31 -14.19 -22.31 -20.38
C VAL A 31 -13.04 -21.70 -19.55
N VAL A 32 -12.18 -22.51 -18.93
CA VAL A 32 -11.00 -22.02 -18.19
C VAL A 32 -10.02 -21.28 -19.11
N PHE A 33 -9.77 -21.77 -20.32
CA PHE A 33 -8.88 -21.10 -21.28
C PHE A 33 -9.44 -19.78 -21.82
N THR A 34 -10.77 -19.66 -21.98
CA THR A 34 -11.38 -18.37 -22.38
C THR A 34 -11.28 -17.30 -21.29
N PHE A 35 -11.20 -17.68 -20.01
CA PHE A 35 -10.97 -16.72 -18.91
C PHE A 35 -9.49 -16.33 -18.75
N GLN A 36 -8.54 -17.20 -19.10
CA GLN A 36 -7.10 -16.89 -18.99
C GLN A 36 -6.55 -16.08 -20.18
N ALA A 37 -7.18 -16.14 -21.36
CA ALA A 37 -6.72 -15.41 -22.53
C ALA A 37 -6.92 -13.87 -22.44
N CYS A 38 -7.70 -13.39 -21.47
CA CYS A 38 -7.99 -11.96 -21.29
C CYS A 38 -6.94 -11.21 -20.47
N SER A 39 -5.96 -11.89 -19.87
CA SER A 39 -5.06 -11.27 -18.88
C SER A 39 -3.83 -10.56 -19.46
N ALA A 40 -3.48 -10.77 -20.73
CA ALA A 40 -2.23 -10.25 -21.29
C ALA A 40 -2.23 -8.74 -21.57
N ASP A 41 -3.38 -8.15 -21.95
CA ASP A 41 -3.49 -6.70 -22.22
C ASP A 41 -3.63 -5.87 -20.93
N ASP A 42 -4.23 -6.47 -19.89
CA ASP A 42 -4.38 -5.83 -18.58
C ASP A 42 -3.05 -5.75 -17.82
N THR A 43 -2.16 -6.73 -18.02
CA THR A 43 -0.83 -6.76 -17.37
C THR A 43 0.03 -5.60 -17.87
N LEU A 44 0.11 -5.40 -19.19
CA LEU A 44 0.96 -4.37 -19.81
C LEU A 44 0.51 -2.93 -19.50
N LYS A 45 -0.80 -2.72 -19.29
CA LYS A 45 -1.34 -1.43 -18.80
C LYS A 45 -1.01 -1.23 -17.32
N SER A 46 -1.17 -2.26 -16.49
CA SER A 46 -0.87 -2.19 -15.05
C SER A 46 0.58 -1.76 -14.77
N ASP A 47 1.54 -2.24 -15.56
CA ASP A 47 2.97 -1.95 -15.36
C ASP A 47 3.33 -0.48 -15.62
N ILE A 48 2.66 0.17 -16.58
CA ILE A 48 2.90 1.59 -16.92
C ILE A 48 2.40 2.49 -15.78
N TYR A 49 1.19 2.25 -15.27
CA TYR A 49 0.61 3.08 -14.21
C TYR A 49 1.27 2.86 -12.84
N ASN A 50 1.78 1.66 -12.57
CA ASN A 50 2.64 1.40 -11.42
C ASN A 50 3.92 2.25 -11.48
N THR A 51 4.52 2.35 -12.67
CA THR A 51 5.73 3.16 -12.87
C THR A 51 5.46 4.65 -12.65
N ASP A 52 4.36 5.17 -13.20
CA ASP A 52 3.99 6.59 -13.05
C ASP A 52 3.64 6.95 -11.60
N PHE A 53 2.87 6.12 -10.91
CA PHE A 53 2.54 6.31 -9.49
C PHE A 53 3.80 6.28 -8.62
N ASN A 54 4.69 5.32 -8.86
CA ASN A 54 5.90 5.23 -8.07
C ASN A 54 6.84 6.42 -8.32
N ASN A 55 6.96 6.90 -9.57
CA ASN A 55 7.68 8.14 -9.89
C ASN A 55 7.11 9.35 -9.13
N ALA A 56 5.79 9.42 -9.03
CA ALA A 56 5.10 10.47 -8.28
C ALA A 56 5.34 10.37 -6.76
N LEU A 57 5.48 9.15 -6.21
CA LEU A 57 5.90 8.94 -4.81
C LEU A 57 7.30 9.48 -4.55
N VAL A 58 8.25 9.32 -5.48
CA VAL A 58 9.62 9.86 -5.36
C VAL A 58 9.60 11.37 -5.25
N ILE A 59 8.87 12.01 -6.16
CA ILE A 59 8.72 13.47 -6.21
C ILE A 59 8.04 13.94 -4.91
N SER A 60 6.99 13.24 -4.48
CA SER A 60 6.27 13.61 -3.25
C SER A 60 7.16 13.45 -2.02
N LYS A 61 7.95 12.38 -1.89
CA LYS A 61 8.94 12.21 -0.82
C LYS A 61 9.95 13.37 -0.81
N ALA A 62 10.50 13.73 -1.98
CA ALA A 62 11.45 14.83 -2.09
C ALA A 62 10.84 16.15 -1.61
N ASN A 63 9.60 16.45 -2.02
CA ASN A 63 8.87 17.63 -1.57
C ASN A 63 8.57 17.61 -0.06
N LEU A 64 8.26 16.43 0.49
CA LEU A 64 7.98 16.26 1.92
C LEU A 64 9.21 16.51 2.80
N ASN A 65 10.42 16.33 2.29
CA ASN A 65 11.66 16.64 3.00
C ASN A 65 11.83 18.15 3.26
N ASP A 66 11.23 18.99 2.41
CA ASP A 66 11.24 20.45 2.56
C ASP A 66 10.17 20.96 3.53
N VAL A 67 9.24 20.10 3.97
CA VAL A 67 8.21 20.46 4.93
C VAL A 67 8.79 20.54 6.33
N LYS A 68 8.79 21.76 6.88
CA LYS A 68 9.32 22.05 8.22
C LYS A 68 8.36 21.59 9.31
N ILE A 69 8.95 21.00 10.35
CA ILE A 69 8.27 20.62 11.58
C ILE A 69 8.75 21.53 12.71
N LEU A 70 7.81 21.99 13.53
CA LEU A 70 8.11 22.88 14.66
C LEU A 70 8.04 22.10 15.97
N ASN A 71 9.08 22.16 16.79
CA ASN A 71 9.05 21.53 18.11
C ASN A 71 8.09 22.29 19.05
N ALA A 72 7.00 21.62 19.44
CA ALA A 72 5.90 22.21 20.21
C ALA A 72 6.21 22.34 21.71
N ASN A 73 7.27 21.69 22.22
CA ASN A 73 7.70 21.82 23.62
C ASN A 73 8.07 23.26 24.00
N ARG A 74 8.21 24.17 23.01
CA ARG A 74 8.60 25.56 23.21
C ARG A 74 7.45 26.56 23.07
N ASP A 75 6.32 26.21 22.44
CA ASP A 75 5.28 27.20 22.16
C ASP A 75 3.93 26.58 21.72
N PHE A 76 3.01 26.33 22.67
CA PHE A 76 1.65 25.87 22.38
C PHE A 76 0.74 26.98 21.81
N SER A 77 1.23 28.22 21.68
CA SER A 77 0.42 29.38 21.25
C SER A 77 0.10 29.41 19.74
N LYS A 78 0.56 28.42 18.96
CA LYS A 78 0.42 28.34 17.49
C LYS A 78 -0.50 27.24 16.97
N LEU A 79 -1.31 26.62 17.83
CA LEU A 79 -2.34 25.69 17.38
C LEU A 79 -3.51 26.49 16.81
N ASP A 80 -3.66 26.48 15.49
CA ASP A 80 -4.84 26.92 14.73
C ASP A 80 -5.41 25.73 13.92
N ASP A 81 -6.45 25.93 13.11
CA ASP A 81 -7.07 24.86 12.32
C ASP A 81 -6.09 24.20 11.30
N ASP A 82 -5.03 24.90 10.88
CA ASP A 82 -4.07 24.42 9.88
C ASP A 82 -2.84 23.72 10.51
N ASN A 83 -2.61 23.93 11.81
CA ASN A 83 -1.49 23.42 12.57
C ASN A 83 -1.94 22.24 13.46
N LYS A 84 -1.51 21.03 13.12
CA LYS A 84 -1.77 19.83 13.94
C LYS A 84 -0.58 19.45 14.79
N ALA A 85 -0.86 19.00 16.01
CA ALA A 85 0.15 18.43 16.90
C ALA A 85 0.29 16.92 16.68
N ILE A 86 1.54 16.46 16.66
CA ILE A 86 1.89 15.05 16.72
C ILE A 86 2.70 14.81 17.99
N TYR A 87 2.32 13.77 18.71
CA TYR A 87 2.95 13.33 19.94
C TYR A 87 3.84 12.14 19.66
N LEU A 88 5.04 12.16 20.25
CA LEU A 88 5.96 11.02 20.27
C LEU A 88 5.80 10.34 21.61
N LEU A 89 5.54 9.05 21.55
CA LEU A 89 5.11 8.27 22.69
C LEU A 89 6.07 7.12 22.90
N LYS A 90 6.45 6.89 24.15
CA LYS A 90 7.26 5.73 24.54
C LYS A 90 6.42 4.75 25.35
N ASN A 91 6.86 3.51 25.36
CA ASN A 91 6.40 2.53 26.33
C ASN A 91 6.78 3.02 27.76
N PRO A 92 5.89 2.92 28.76
CA PRO A 92 6.20 3.24 30.14
C PRO A 92 7.48 2.56 30.67
N GLU A 93 7.75 1.32 30.28
CA GLU A 93 8.93 0.55 30.71
C GLU A 93 10.24 1.00 30.05
N GLN A 94 10.16 1.73 28.94
CA GLN A 94 11.33 2.20 28.21
C GLN A 94 12.02 3.34 28.95
N ASP A 95 13.29 3.18 29.32
CA ASP A 95 14.09 4.28 29.86
C ASP A 95 14.49 5.26 28.74
N MET A 96 14.24 6.55 28.96
CA MET A 96 14.54 7.61 27.99
C MET A 96 14.90 8.91 28.73
N ASN A 97 16.09 8.88 29.33
CA ASN A 97 16.66 10.03 30.04
C ASN A 97 17.24 11.09 29.10
N ASP A 98 17.77 10.67 27.94
CA ASP A 98 18.25 11.60 26.92
C ASP A 98 17.14 11.91 25.92
N LYS A 99 16.74 13.19 25.88
CA LYS A 99 15.76 13.74 24.93
C LYS A 99 16.39 14.77 23.99
N SER A 100 17.73 14.80 23.90
CA SER A 100 18.47 15.74 23.05
C SER A 100 18.14 15.57 21.57
N PHE A 101 17.80 14.35 21.14
CA PHE A 101 17.36 14.01 19.78
C PHE A 101 16.12 14.81 19.33
N LEU A 102 15.26 15.24 20.26
CA LEU A 102 14.10 16.07 19.93
C LEU A 102 14.48 17.42 19.28
N ASN A 103 15.73 17.86 19.45
CA ASN A 103 16.24 19.08 18.79
C ASN A 103 16.78 18.81 17.37
N ALA A 104 16.98 17.55 17.00
CA ALA A 104 17.40 17.15 15.65
C ALA A 104 16.22 16.95 14.69
N ILE A 105 14.98 16.95 15.20
CA ILE A 105 13.76 16.81 14.41
C ILE A 105 13.33 18.19 13.89
N ASP A 106 13.50 18.40 12.58
CA ASP A 106 13.16 19.64 11.87
C ASP A 106 12.31 19.43 10.61
N ASN A 107 12.15 18.19 10.17
CA ASN A 107 11.37 17.78 9.01
C ASN A 107 10.82 16.35 9.19
N LEU A 108 10.01 15.88 8.23
CA LEU A 108 9.41 14.54 8.32
C LEU A 108 10.43 13.41 8.28
N GLU A 109 11.54 13.58 7.56
CA GLU A 109 12.57 12.54 7.46
C GLU A 109 13.27 12.32 8.80
N SER A 110 13.69 13.41 9.46
CA SER A 110 14.27 13.35 10.81
C SER A 110 13.24 12.87 11.84
N LEU A 111 11.97 13.27 11.73
CA LEU A 111 10.90 12.73 12.57
C LEU A 111 10.82 11.21 12.47
N VAL A 112 10.65 10.67 11.26
CA VAL A 112 10.51 9.23 11.02
C VAL A 112 11.75 8.45 11.48
N ARG A 113 12.94 8.98 11.16
CA ARG A 113 14.21 8.37 11.53
C ARG A 113 14.37 8.26 13.04
N GLU A 114 14.18 9.36 13.76
CA GLU A 114 14.33 9.39 15.21
C GLU A 114 13.24 8.57 15.91
N THR A 115 12.01 8.57 15.39
CA THR A 115 10.93 7.72 15.94
C THR A 115 11.23 6.24 15.79
N SER A 116 11.78 5.84 14.65
CA SER A 116 12.17 4.46 14.39
C SER A 116 13.36 4.04 15.26
N TYR A 117 14.41 4.86 15.29
CA TYR A 117 15.62 4.59 16.08
C TYR A 117 15.33 4.45 17.58
N HIS A 118 14.42 5.26 18.10
CA HIS A 118 14.02 5.25 19.50
C HIS A 118 12.79 4.38 19.81
N ASN A 119 12.26 3.62 18.84
CA ASN A 119 11.07 2.78 19.00
C ASN A 119 9.88 3.53 19.63
N LEU A 120 9.59 4.71 19.08
CA LEU A 120 8.51 5.60 19.52
C LEU A 120 7.27 5.44 18.65
N GLU A 121 6.09 5.63 19.25
CA GLU A 121 4.80 5.66 18.56
C GLU A 121 4.37 7.11 18.28
N LEU A 122 3.72 7.33 17.13
CA LEU A 122 3.19 8.64 16.72
C LEU A 122 1.68 8.68 16.95
N SER A 123 1.17 9.78 17.50
CA SER A 123 -0.27 9.99 17.70
C SER A 123 -0.68 11.43 17.44
N GLU A 124 -1.86 11.64 16.85
CA GLU A 124 -2.51 12.96 16.73
C GLU A 124 -3.28 13.39 17.98
N THR A 125 -3.53 12.46 18.91
CA THR A 125 -4.25 12.78 20.15
C THR A 125 -3.43 12.41 21.37
N PHE A 126 -3.55 13.21 22.43
CA PHE A 126 -3.03 12.86 23.74
C PHE A 126 -3.71 11.63 24.35
N SER A 127 -4.87 11.22 23.83
CA SER A 127 -5.71 10.16 24.40
C SER A 127 -5.17 8.79 24.00
N LEU A 128 -4.21 8.31 24.78
CA LEU A 128 -3.67 6.97 24.67
C LEU A 128 -4.42 5.97 25.53
N LYS A 129 -4.19 4.70 25.19
CA LYS A 129 -4.18 3.56 26.12
C LYS A 129 -3.55 3.99 27.44
N ASP A 130 -4.12 3.58 28.57
CA ASP A 130 -3.94 4.12 29.92
C ASP A 130 -2.49 4.21 30.48
N ASP A 131 -1.44 3.90 29.70
CA ASP A 131 -0.07 3.69 30.15
C ASP A 131 1.04 4.36 29.30
N ALA A 132 0.76 4.90 28.12
CA ALA A 132 1.79 5.47 27.26
C ALA A 132 2.28 6.86 27.71
N VAL A 133 3.59 7.12 27.58
CA VAL A 133 4.25 8.33 28.08
C VAL A 133 4.67 9.24 26.94
N VAL A 134 4.22 10.50 26.96
CA VAL A 134 4.63 11.51 25.98
C VAL A 134 6.08 11.93 26.20
N VAL A 135 6.89 11.79 25.15
CA VAL A 135 8.31 12.15 25.14
C VAL A 135 8.51 13.56 24.60
N GLY A 136 7.77 13.92 23.55
CA GLY A 136 7.81 15.22 22.89
C GLY A 136 6.59 15.42 21.99
N SER A 137 6.45 16.65 21.50
CA SER A 137 5.37 17.03 20.61
C SER A 137 5.86 17.98 19.53
N PHE A 138 5.30 17.86 18.33
CA PHE A 138 5.66 18.66 17.16
C PHE A 138 4.42 19.20 16.47
N ILE A 139 4.52 20.40 15.90
CA ILE A 139 3.48 21.02 15.09
C ILE A 139 3.83 20.86 13.62
N ILE A 140 2.86 20.38 12.85
CA ILE A 140 2.97 20.19 11.41
C ILE A 140 1.79 20.92 10.75
N GLN A 141 2.10 21.68 9.70
CA GLN A 141 1.08 22.35 8.89
C GLN A 141 0.55 21.36 7.85
N GLU A 142 -0.78 21.24 7.75
CA GLU A 142 -1.38 20.33 6.77
C GLU A 142 -1.17 20.80 5.32
N GLN A 143 -1.31 22.10 5.03
CA GLN A 143 -1.32 22.56 3.64
C GLN A 143 -0.01 22.26 2.88
N PRO A 144 1.19 22.50 3.45
CA PRO A 144 2.44 22.08 2.80
C PRO A 144 2.53 20.58 2.55
N ILE A 145 1.93 19.75 3.41
CA ILE A 145 1.86 18.30 3.23
C ILE A 145 0.97 17.95 2.04
N LYS A 146 -0.23 18.53 1.96
CA LYS A 146 -1.16 18.32 0.84
C LYS A 146 -0.54 18.73 -0.49
N ASP A 147 0.14 19.88 -0.51
CA ASP A 147 0.84 20.39 -1.68
C ASP A 147 2.00 19.46 -2.10
N ALA A 148 2.77 18.95 -1.13
CA ALA A 148 3.87 18.02 -1.38
C ALA A 148 3.40 16.66 -1.90
N LEU A 149 2.25 16.16 -1.43
CA LEU A 149 1.65 14.89 -1.83
C LEU A 149 0.88 14.95 -3.17
N LYS A 150 0.59 16.15 -3.67
CA LYS A 150 -0.22 16.35 -4.88
C LYS A 150 0.19 15.48 -6.08
N PRO A 151 1.49 15.32 -6.44
CA PRO A 151 1.87 14.44 -7.54
C PRO A 151 1.40 12.99 -7.33
N ALA A 152 1.59 12.44 -6.12
CA ALA A 152 1.17 11.08 -5.81
C ALA A 152 -0.35 10.93 -5.77
N ILE A 153 -1.10 11.95 -5.32
CA ILE A 153 -2.57 11.95 -5.32
C ILE A 153 -3.10 11.89 -6.76
N GLU A 154 -2.54 12.70 -7.66
CA GLU A 154 -2.95 12.73 -9.06
C GLU A 154 -2.76 11.36 -9.74
N GLU A 155 -1.60 10.73 -9.54
CA GLU A 155 -1.34 9.40 -10.10
C GLU A 155 -2.08 8.27 -9.36
N ALA A 156 -2.37 8.40 -8.07
CA ALA A 156 -3.23 7.46 -7.34
C ALA A 156 -4.65 7.43 -7.92
N ARG A 157 -5.23 8.60 -8.23
CA ARG A 157 -6.51 8.70 -8.92
C ARG A 157 -6.47 8.03 -10.29
N ARG A 158 -5.40 8.28 -11.04
CA ARG A 158 -5.19 7.72 -12.37
C ARG A 158 -5.10 6.20 -12.35
N TYR A 159 -4.37 5.65 -11.37
CA TYR A 159 -4.30 4.22 -11.11
C TYR A 159 -5.69 3.65 -10.84
N LEU A 160 -6.49 4.28 -9.97
CA LEU A 160 -7.85 3.82 -9.66
C LEU A 160 -8.80 3.91 -10.86
N TYR A 161 -8.65 4.91 -11.75
CA TYR A 161 -9.42 4.97 -12.99
C TYR A 161 -9.17 3.76 -13.89
N VAL A 162 -7.92 3.30 -13.96
CA VAL A 162 -7.55 2.10 -14.72
C VAL A 162 -8.13 0.84 -14.08
N LYS A 163 -8.27 0.81 -12.75
CA LYS A 163 -9.00 -0.24 -12.02
C LYS A 163 -10.53 -0.16 -12.15
N GLY A 164 -11.04 0.76 -12.97
CA GLY A 164 -12.47 0.88 -13.31
C GLY A 164 -13.26 1.79 -12.37
N PHE A 165 -12.60 2.56 -11.51
CA PHE A 165 -13.29 3.60 -10.76
C PHE A 165 -13.64 4.79 -11.66
N SER A 166 -14.73 5.48 -11.34
CA SER A 166 -15.01 6.83 -11.85
C SER A 166 -14.69 7.88 -10.78
N ASP A 167 -14.54 9.15 -11.17
CA ASP A 167 -14.34 10.26 -10.23
C ASP A 167 -15.40 10.27 -9.13
N GLN A 168 -16.65 10.06 -9.51
CA GLN A 168 -17.76 9.95 -8.56
C GLN A 168 -17.56 8.78 -7.60
N ALA A 169 -17.12 7.62 -8.09
CA ALA A 169 -16.89 6.45 -7.25
C ALA A 169 -15.72 6.64 -6.27
N ILE A 170 -14.66 7.33 -6.69
CA ILE A 170 -13.52 7.70 -5.84
C ILE A 170 -13.97 8.71 -4.77
N ASN A 171 -14.65 9.79 -5.17
CA ASN A 171 -15.09 10.82 -4.24
C ASN A 171 -16.11 10.27 -3.22
N GLN A 172 -17.00 9.37 -3.66
CA GLN A 172 -17.91 8.67 -2.75
C GLN A 172 -17.14 7.77 -1.79
N MET A 173 -16.16 7.00 -2.26
CA MET A 173 -15.35 6.13 -1.41
C MET A 173 -14.62 6.94 -0.32
N ILE A 174 -14.03 8.09 -0.67
CA ILE A 174 -13.40 9.01 0.28
C ILE A 174 -14.43 9.50 1.31
N SER A 175 -15.56 10.02 0.85
CA SER A 175 -16.59 10.59 1.71
C SER A 175 -17.28 9.57 2.62
N ASP A 176 -17.58 8.37 2.10
CA ASP A 176 -18.32 7.32 2.82
C ASP A 176 -17.51 6.78 4.01
N ASP A 177 -16.18 6.77 3.88
CA ASP A 177 -15.27 6.27 4.91
C ASP A 177 -14.63 7.37 5.77
N GLY A 178 -14.98 8.63 5.53
CA GLY A 178 -14.45 9.77 6.28
C GLY A 178 -12.94 9.99 6.05
N GLY A 179 -12.42 9.55 4.90
CA GLY A 179 -11.03 9.75 4.52
C GLY A 179 -10.79 11.09 3.82
N THR A 180 -9.55 11.28 3.36
CA THR A 180 -9.14 12.42 2.54
C THR A 180 -8.55 11.97 1.20
N GLU A 181 -8.26 12.92 0.31
CA GLU A 181 -7.62 12.62 -0.99
C GLU A 181 -6.24 11.98 -0.81
N GLU A 182 -5.52 12.37 0.24
CA GLU A 182 -4.21 11.86 0.57
C GLU A 182 -4.25 10.36 0.89
N ASP A 183 -5.33 9.87 1.49
CA ASP A 183 -5.49 8.44 1.81
C ASP A 183 -5.50 7.55 0.55
N LEU A 184 -5.78 8.13 -0.62
CA LEU A 184 -5.63 7.40 -1.89
C LEU A 184 -4.18 6.96 -2.13
N VAL A 185 -3.20 7.74 -1.67
CA VAL A 185 -1.78 7.45 -1.85
C VAL A 185 -1.41 6.17 -1.10
N THR A 186 -1.71 6.08 0.19
CA THR A 186 -1.42 4.88 1.00
C THR A 186 -2.27 3.69 0.56
N PHE A 187 -3.51 3.92 0.11
CA PHE A 187 -4.33 2.88 -0.47
C PHE A 187 -3.72 2.29 -1.75
N VAL A 188 -3.27 3.13 -2.69
CA VAL A 188 -2.64 2.66 -3.93
C VAL A 188 -1.26 2.04 -3.67
N MET A 189 -0.48 2.54 -2.71
CA MET A 189 0.73 1.86 -2.24
C MET A 189 0.43 0.43 -1.79
N ALA A 190 -0.63 0.24 -0.99
CA ALA A 190 -1.04 -1.08 -0.51
C ALA A 190 -1.53 -1.99 -1.64
N LEU A 191 -2.34 -1.46 -2.58
CA LEU A 191 -2.82 -2.22 -3.74
C LEU A 191 -1.67 -2.68 -4.63
N ASN A 192 -0.75 -1.77 -4.95
CA ASN A 192 0.41 -2.08 -5.78
C ASN A 192 1.23 -3.21 -5.15
N GLU A 193 1.50 -3.14 -3.84
CA GLU A 193 2.24 -4.18 -3.13
C GLU A 193 1.56 -5.56 -3.23
N ILE A 194 0.24 -5.61 -3.01
CA ILE A 194 -0.51 -6.87 -3.07
C ILE A 194 -0.54 -7.45 -4.47
N GLU A 195 -0.65 -6.61 -5.49
CA GLU A 195 -0.61 -7.03 -6.89
C GLU A 195 0.77 -7.61 -7.25
N ASN A 196 1.85 -6.99 -6.79
CA ASN A 196 3.20 -7.52 -6.98
C ASN A 196 3.41 -8.88 -6.28
N ILE A 197 2.88 -9.04 -5.06
CA ILE A 197 2.91 -10.31 -4.32
C ILE A 197 2.13 -11.41 -5.06
N HIS A 198 1.03 -11.06 -5.75
CA HIS A 198 0.19 -12.01 -6.47
C HIS A 198 0.78 -12.40 -7.84
N ASN A 199 1.39 -11.44 -8.55
CA ASN A 199 1.91 -11.61 -9.91
C ASN A 199 3.27 -12.35 -9.99
N ARG A 200 3.51 -13.32 -9.09
CA ARG A 200 4.79 -14.06 -8.90
C ARG A 200 5.39 -14.73 -10.15
N ASN A 201 4.73 -14.68 -11.31
CA ASN A 201 5.14 -15.40 -12.52
C ASN A 201 5.35 -14.52 -13.76
N ALA A 202 5.20 -13.19 -13.68
CA ALA A 202 5.48 -12.33 -14.83
C ALA A 202 5.88 -10.92 -14.39
N PHE A 203 7.10 -10.71 -13.87
CA PHE A 203 7.80 -9.46 -14.16
C PHE A 203 9.28 -9.44 -13.78
N SER A 204 9.99 -8.61 -14.53
CA SER A 204 11.39 -8.22 -14.40
C SER A 204 11.54 -7.23 -13.22
N PHE A 205 12.45 -7.51 -12.30
CA PHE A 205 12.65 -6.79 -11.04
C PHE A 205 13.15 -5.33 -11.21
N ASN A 206 13.49 -4.92 -12.44
CA ASN A 206 14.31 -3.74 -12.73
C ASN A 206 13.67 -2.37 -12.45
N ASN A 207 12.41 -2.30 -12.00
CA ASN A 207 11.67 -1.05 -11.86
C ASN A 207 11.34 -0.63 -10.43
N TYR A 208 11.65 -1.45 -9.40
CA TYR A 208 11.54 -0.98 -8.00
C TYR A 208 12.83 -0.33 -7.50
N SER A 209 13.97 -0.76 -8.06
CA SER A 209 15.29 -0.16 -7.89
C SER A 209 15.37 1.29 -8.35
N SER A 210 14.41 1.78 -9.15
CA SER A 210 14.37 3.16 -9.64
C SER A 210 13.51 4.09 -8.77
N LEU A 211 12.74 3.58 -7.80
CA LEU A 211 11.79 4.40 -7.06
C LEU A 211 12.48 5.36 -6.10
N PHE A 212 13.65 5.03 -5.54
CA PHE A 212 14.35 5.97 -4.65
C PHE A 212 15.86 6.01 -4.91
N PHE A 213 16.34 5.36 -5.98
CA PHE A 213 17.77 5.23 -6.28
C PHE A 213 18.06 5.61 -7.73
N ASN A 214 18.91 6.63 -7.90
CA ASN A 214 19.57 6.96 -9.17
C ASN A 214 21.09 6.90 -8.98
N THR A 215 21.59 5.80 -8.41
CA THR A 215 23.04 5.61 -8.25
C THR A 215 23.47 4.36 -9.00
N ALA A 216 24.51 4.50 -9.84
CA ALA A 216 25.06 3.45 -10.73
C ALA A 216 25.63 2.20 -10.02
N CYS A 217 25.40 2.05 -8.71
CA CYS A 217 25.87 0.96 -7.86
C CYS A 217 24.81 0.45 -6.85
N ALA A 218 23.52 0.81 -6.97
CA ALA A 218 22.50 0.30 -6.03
C ALA A 218 22.14 -1.16 -6.35
N GLN A 219 22.02 -2.00 -5.32
CA GLN A 219 21.52 -3.36 -5.45
C GLN A 219 20.00 -3.31 -5.70
N GLU A 220 19.50 -4.23 -6.52
CA GLU A 220 18.08 -4.29 -6.87
C GLU A 220 17.27 -4.84 -5.68
N LEU A 221 16.27 -4.08 -5.23
CA LEU A 221 15.39 -4.44 -4.12
C LEU A 221 14.59 -5.70 -4.45
N THR A 222 14.54 -6.65 -3.51
CA THR A 222 13.67 -7.82 -3.64
C THR A 222 12.23 -7.49 -3.27
N LEU A 223 11.27 -8.23 -3.82
CA LEU A 223 9.85 -8.08 -3.46
C LEU A 223 9.59 -8.29 -1.96
N ALA A 224 10.39 -9.13 -1.31
CA ALA A 224 10.27 -9.36 0.13
C ALA A 224 10.70 -8.13 0.95
N GLU A 225 11.74 -7.42 0.51
CA GLU A 225 12.22 -6.17 1.12
C GLU A 225 11.20 -5.05 0.91
N VAL A 226 10.70 -4.88 -0.32
CA VAL A 226 9.65 -3.89 -0.63
C VAL A 226 8.39 -4.15 0.20
N GLY A 227 7.95 -5.41 0.30
CA GLY A 227 6.80 -5.78 1.13
C GLY A 227 7.03 -5.56 2.62
N THR A 228 8.27 -5.74 3.10
CA THR A 228 8.65 -5.43 4.49
C THR A 228 8.56 -3.92 4.73
N CYS A 229 9.06 -3.10 3.81
CA CYS A 229 8.95 -1.65 3.90
C CYS A 229 7.51 -1.15 3.83
N ALA A 230 6.69 -1.75 2.97
CA ALA A 230 5.26 -1.45 2.92
C ALA A 230 4.57 -1.83 4.25
N ALA A 231 4.94 -2.97 4.84
CA ALA A 231 4.38 -3.40 6.12
C ALA A 231 4.77 -2.47 7.29
N ILE A 232 5.99 -1.92 7.27
CA ILE A 232 6.45 -0.92 8.25
C ILE A 232 5.72 0.41 8.05
N ALA A 233 5.57 0.86 6.81
CA ALA A 233 5.05 2.18 6.49
C ALA A 233 3.51 2.28 6.56
N ILE A 234 2.81 1.27 6.06
CA ILE A 234 1.35 1.24 5.95
C ILE A 234 0.76 0.48 7.15
N GLY A 235 1.44 -0.56 7.63
CA GLY A 235 0.97 -1.46 8.66
C GLY A 235 0.70 -2.87 8.11
N ALA A 236 1.27 -3.88 8.77
CA ALA A 236 1.09 -5.28 8.41
C ALA A 236 -0.37 -5.76 8.52
N ASP A 237 -1.15 -5.18 9.42
CA ASP A 237 -2.56 -5.50 9.61
C ASP A 237 -3.44 -4.98 8.46
N ILE A 238 -3.09 -3.83 7.90
CA ILE A 238 -3.68 -3.31 6.67
C ILE A 238 -3.33 -4.23 5.51
N LEU A 239 -2.04 -4.47 5.27
CA LEU A 239 -1.62 -5.33 4.16
C LEU A 239 -2.18 -6.75 4.27
N TRP A 240 -2.30 -7.31 5.48
CA TRP A 240 -2.90 -8.61 5.69
C TRP A 240 -4.42 -8.62 5.46
N ALA A 241 -5.13 -7.60 5.97
CA ALA A 241 -6.57 -7.45 5.73
C ALA A 241 -6.91 -7.33 4.25
N LEU A 242 -5.96 -6.80 3.47
CA LEU A 242 -6.09 -6.67 2.04
C LEU A 242 -5.62 -7.95 1.31
N GLY A 243 -4.41 -8.41 1.58
CA GLY A 243 -3.76 -9.56 0.91
C GLY A 243 -4.35 -10.93 1.26
N GLY A 244 -5.28 -11.04 2.22
CA GLY A 244 -5.95 -12.28 2.58
C GLY A 244 -6.89 -12.86 1.51
N SER A 245 -7.14 -12.12 0.42
CA SER A 245 -7.95 -12.59 -0.72
C SER A 245 -7.10 -13.38 -1.72
N SER A 246 -7.52 -14.61 -2.05
CA SER A 246 -6.91 -15.39 -3.14
C SER A 246 -7.38 -14.98 -4.54
N ALA A 247 -8.17 -13.90 -4.65
CA ALA A 247 -8.68 -13.42 -5.92
C ALA A 247 -7.56 -12.72 -6.71
N SER A 248 -7.39 -13.09 -7.98
CA SER A 248 -6.40 -12.50 -8.89
C SER A 248 -6.74 -11.07 -9.33
N SER A 249 -7.97 -10.64 -9.09
CA SER A 249 -8.42 -9.27 -9.32
C SER A 249 -9.41 -8.88 -8.24
N TRP A 250 -9.29 -7.65 -7.78
CA TRP A 250 -10.16 -7.11 -6.77
C TRP A 250 -11.43 -6.51 -7.39
N THR A 251 -12.57 -6.74 -6.76
CA THR A 251 -13.81 -6.08 -7.16
C THR A 251 -13.84 -4.64 -6.63
N LEU A 252 -14.51 -3.71 -7.33
CA LEU A 252 -14.69 -2.33 -6.86
C LEU A 252 -15.23 -2.25 -5.42
N PRO A 253 -16.25 -3.05 -5.00
CA PRO A 253 -16.71 -3.04 -3.62
C PRO A 253 -15.66 -3.50 -2.60
N ALA A 254 -14.83 -4.48 -2.97
CA ALA A 254 -13.73 -4.93 -2.11
C ALA A 254 -12.67 -3.84 -1.94
N MET A 255 -12.31 -3.15 -3.04
CA MET A 255 -11.37 -2.02 -3.02
C MET A 255 -11.92 -0.83 -2.21
N LYS A 256 -13.22 -0.52 -2.30
CA LYS A 256 -13.84 0.51 -1.44
C LYS A 256 -13.75 0.17 0.05
N LYS A 257 -14.11 -1.06 0.42
CA LYS A 257 -14.02 -1.52 1.80
C LYS A 257 -12.59 -1.50 2.33
N ALA A 258 -11.65 -1.85 1.46
CA ALA A 258 -10.22 -1.79 1.73
C ALA A 258 -9.73 -0.38 1.98
N PHE A 259 -10.09 0.58 1.11
CA PHE A 259 -9.81 1.99 1.32
C PHE A 259 -10.31 2.45 2.69
N GLY A 260 -11.55 2.12 3.06
CA GLY A 260 -12.08 2.48 4.38
C GLY A 260 -11.31 1.89 5.56
N ALA A 261 -10.62 0.76 5.38
CA ALA A 261 -9.75 0.19 6.40
C ALA A 261 -8.37 0.88 6.46
N VAL A 262 -7.92 1.47 5.34
CA VAL A 262 -6.71 2.30 5.27
C VAL A 262 -6.99 3.68 5.88
N ALA A 263 -7.99 4.40 5.37
CA ALA A 263 -8.34 5.76 5.79
C ALA A 263 -8.56 5.87 7.31
N LYS A 264 -9.26 4.89 7.92
CA LYS A 264 -9.52 4.89 9.37
C LYS A 264 -8.28 4.74 10.25
N ARG A 265 -7.17 4.26 9.69
CA ARG A 265 -5.91 4.05 10.42
C ARG A 265 -4.88 5.13 10.14
N MET A 266 -5.05 5.88 9.05
CA MET A 266 -4.16 6.98 8.73
C MET A 266 -4.49 8.19 9.61
N LEU A 267 -3.44 8.85 10.08
CA LEU A 267 -3.50 10.12 10.81
C LEU A 267 -3.77 11.28 9.82
N GLY A 268 -4.78 11.12 8.98
CA GLY A 268 -5.10 12.02 7.86
C GLY A 268 -3.90 12.29 6.91
N PRO A 269 -3.83 13.50 6.33
CA PRO A 269 -2.74 13.90 5.42
C PRO A 269 -1.35 13.70 5.99
N ILE A 270 -1.19 13.90 7.30
CA ILE A 270 0.12 13.79 7.95
C ILE A 270 0.53 12.32 8.12
N GLY A 271 -0.40 11.44 8.49
CA GLY A 271 -0.17 10.00 8.51
C GLY A 271 0.26 9.46 7.15
N VAL A 272 -0.38 9.92 6.07
CA VAL A 272 0.00 9.57 4.70
C VAL A 272 1.42 10.03 4.39
N ALA A 273 1.77 11.27 4.73
CA ALA A 273 3.12 11.78 4.51
C ALA A 273 4.19 11.00 5.27
N ILE A 274 3.92 10.66 6.53
CA ILE A 274 4.78 9.80 7.35
C ILE A 274 4.96 8.43 6.69
N ALA A 275 3.89 7.83 6.17
CA ALA A 275 3.96 6.54 5.47
C ALA A 275 4.82 6.62 4.21
N VAL A 276 4.65 7.66 3.37
CA VAL A 276 5.47 7.86 2.16
C VAL A 276 6.96 8.02 2.50
N VAL A 277 7.28 8.83 3.51
CA VAL A 277 8.66 9.04 3.97
C VAL A 277 9.24 7.77 4.59
N SER A 278 8.49 7.08 5.45
CA SER A 278 8.88 5.81 6.08
C SER A 278 9.20 4.74 5.04
N PHE A 279 8.31 4.55 4.06
CA PHE A 279 8.53 3.62 2.96
C PHE A 279 9.81 3.97 2.19
N GLY A 280 9.99 5.25 1.85
CA GLY A 280 11.15 5.72 1.12
C GLY A 280 12.48 5.66 1.88
N ILE A 281 12.48 5.70 3.21
CA ILE A 281 13.68 5.47 4.04
C ILE A 281 13.97 3.98 4.13
N CYS A 282 12.96 3.15 4.40
CA CYS A 282 13.13 1.70 4.50
C CYS A 282 13.67 1.11 3.20
N ALA A 283 13.04 1.45 2.06
CA ALA A 283 13.51 1.00 0.76
C ALA A 283 14.96 1.43 0.51
N PHE A 284 15.38 2.58 1.06
CA PHE A 284 16.74 3.09 0.91
C PHE A 284 17.79 2.35 1.69
N ASN A 285 17.45 1.87 2.88
CA ASN A 285 18.35 1.04 3.65
C ASN A 285 18.48 -0.36 3.02
N GLU A 286 17.36 -0.98 2.65
CA GLU A 286 17.35 -2.34 2.05
C GLU A 286 18.13 -2.41 0.72
N SER A 287 18.13 -1.34 -0.09
CA SER A 287 18.90 -1.31 -1.35
C SER A 287 20.43 -1.27 -1.19
N GLN A 288 20.92 -1.00 0.03
CA GLN A 288 22.36 -0.87 0.34
C GLN A 288 22.97 -2.09 1.03
N ASP A 289 22.13 -3.03 1.47
CA ASP A 289 22.53 -4.28 2.10
C ASP A 289 22.75 -5.40 1.07
#